data_AF-A0A369W0L1-F1
#
_entry.id   AF-A0A369W0L1-F1
#
_cell.length_a   1.000
_cell.length_b   1.000
_cell.length_c   1.000
_cell.angle_alpha   90.00
_cell.angle_beta   90.00
_cell.angle_gamma   90.00
#
_symmetry.space_group_name_H-M   'P 1'
#
loop_
_entity.id
_entity.type
_entity.pdbx_description
1 polymer ?
#
loop_
_entity_poly.entity_id
_entity_poly.type
_entity_poly.pdbx_seq_one_letter_code
_entity_poly.pdbx_strand_id
1 'polypeptide(L)'
;MALLMQMARWITIVLAISVPAFWMIGQWAADATQDWRMSRIPALLAASEITYSSEVGGAPGPGANEGGLAAYALPDATVAALERQGLDFLATPDLAWHPTPLGGPSGEALTDPATGHPDIRRFIERYVSVALDPAIERSLNEALATPGTYYAFPRDGISVVIVAPSMARAFFAYNG
;
A
#
# COMPACT_ATOMS: atom_id res chain seq x y z
N MET A 1 12.69 27.21 -51.80
CA MET A 1 13.17 27.75 -50.51
C MET A 1 12.04 28.08 -49.53
N ALA A 2 10.95 28.73 -49.96
CA ALA A 2 9.80 29.07 -49.08
C ALA A 2 9.07 27.86 -48.46
N LEU A 3 8.85 26.78 -49.22
CA LEU A 3 8.16 25.57 -48.74
C LEU A 3 8.92 24.86 -47.59
N LEU A 4 10.26 24.84 -47.70
CA LEU A 4 11.17 24.22 -46.72
C LEU A 4 11.19 25.00 -45.39
N MET A 5 11.15 26.34 -45.46
CA MET A 5 11.00 27.19 -44.27
C MET A 5 9.62 27.05 -43.61
N GLN A 6 8.57 26.86 -44.41
CA GLN A 6 7.22 26.67 -43.88
C GLN A 6 7.07 25.31 -43.17
N MET A 7 7.63 24.23 -43.73
CA MET A 7 7.66 22.91 -43.07
C MET A 7 8.50 22.92 -41.80
N ALA A 8 9.67 23.57 -41.80
CA ALA A 8 10.50 23.71 -40.60
C ALA A 8 9.74 24.42 -39.47
N ARG A 9 8.98 25.48 -39.79
CA ARG A 9 8.17 26.22 -38.82
C ARG A 9 7.05 25.38 -38.21
N TRP A 10 6.38 24.56 -39.03
CA TRP A 10 5.35 23.64 -38.54
C TRP A 10 5.92 22.53 -37.65
N ILE A 11 7.08 21.97 -38.01
CA ILE A 11 7.78 20.97 -37.19
C ILE A 11 8.14 21.55 -35.83
N THR A 12 8.69 22.78 -35.78
CA THR A 12 9.01 23.44 -34.52
C THR A 12 7.77 23.68 -33.66
N ILE A 13 6.64 24.11 -34.25
CA ILE A 13 5.39 24.32 -33.52
C ILE A 13 4.84 23.00 -32.97
N VAL A 14 4.83 21.93 -33.78
CA VAL A 14 4.35 20.61 -33.36
C VAL A 14 5.21 20.06 -32.22
N LEU A 15 6.54 20.16 -32.31
CA LEU A 15 7.46 19.72 -31.25
C LEU A 15 7.34 20.57 -29.99
N ALA A 16 7.14 21.88 -30.12
CA ALA A 16 6.96 22.79 -28.97
C ALA A 16 5.67 22.51 -28.19
N ILE A 17 4.65 21.91 -28.81
CA ILE A 17 3.38 21.56 -28.17
C ILE A 17 3.38 20.11 -27.67
N SER A 18 3.97 19.18 -28.45
CA SER A 18 3.93 17.76 -28.11
C SER A 18 4.78 17.42 -26.89
N VAL A 19 5.97 18.01 -26.73
CA VAL A 19 6.85 17.70 -25.59
C VAL A 19 6.20 18.10 -24.25
N PRO A 20 5.66 19.32 -24.06
CA PRO A 20 4.92 19.66 -22.84
C PRO A 20 3.67 18.80 -22.62
N ALA A 21 2.92 18.47 -23.68
CA ALA A 21 1.73 17.63 -23.56
C ALA A 21 2.08 16.20 -23.08
N PHE A 22 3.13 15.59 -23.64
CA PHE A 22 3.61 14.29 -23.18
C PHE A 22 4.10 14.33 -21.73
N TRP A 23 4.81 15.40 -21.35
CA TRP A 23 5.26 15.57 -19.97
C TRP A 23 4.09 15.75 -18.99
N MET A 24 3.09 16.56 -19.34
CA MET A 24 1.87 16.74 -18.55
C MET A 24 1.08 15.43 -18.39
N ILE A 25 0.95 14.64 -19.47
CA ILE A 25 0.30 13.31 -19.40
C ILE A 25 1.09 12.38 -18.48
N GLY A 26 2.42 12.38 -18.57
CA GLY A 26 3.28 11.57 -17.70
C GLY A 26 3.17 11.95 -16.23
N GLN A 27 3.16 13.26 -15.92
CA GLN A 27 2.95 13.75 -14.55
C GLN A 27 1.56 13.39 -14.03
N TRP A 28 0.52 13.63 -14.81
CA TRP A 28 -0.84 13.27 -14.45
C TRP A 28 -0.98 11.78 -14.14
N ALA A 29 -0.37 10.91 -14.95
CA ALA A 29 -0.39 9.46 -14.72
C ALA A 29 0.38 9.06 -13.44
N ALA A 30 1.50 9.74 -13.15
CA ALA A 30 2.25 9.51 -11.92
C ALA A 30 1.47 9.95 -10.68
N ASP A 31 0.85 11.13 -10.72
CA ASP A 31 0.02 11.67 -9.64
C ASP A 31 -1.19 10.77 -9.39
N ALA A 32 -1.90 10.35 -10.45
CA ALA A 32 -3.04 9.43 -10.32
C ALA A 32 -2.64 8.08 -9.71
N THR A 33 -1.44 7.57 -10.04
CA THR A 33 -0.93 6.32 -9.46
C THR A 33 -0.61 6.49 -7.98
N GLN A 34 -0.01 7.63 -7.61
CA GLN A 34 0.31 7.95 -6.23
C GLN A 34 -0.95 8.14 -5.39
N ASP A 35 -1.91 8.92 -5.88
CA ASP A 35 -3.21 9.15 -5.24
C ASP A 35 -3.95 7.82 -5.00
N TRP A 36 -3.96 6.95 -6.01
CA TRP A 36 -4.55 5.63 -5.88
C TRP A 36 -3.85 4.79 -4.81
N ARG A 37 -2.50 4.77 -4.78
CA ARG A 37 -1.76 4.03 -3.74
C ARG A 37 -2.05 4.56 -2.34
N MET A 38 -2.06 5.88 -2.17
CA MET A 38 -2.38 6.52 -0.89
C MET A 38 -3.83 6.26 -0.45
N SER A 39 -4.75 6.06 -1.40
CA SER A 39 -6.16 5.74 -1.11
C SER A 39 -6.39 4.34 -0.50
N ARG A 40 -5.40 3.45 -0.55
CA ARG A 40 -5.50 2.08 -0.02
C ARG A 40 -5.52 2.01 1.52
N ILE A 41 -5.09 3.08 2.19
CA ILE A 41 -5.12 3.18 3.65
C ILE A 41 -6.11 4.27 4.10
N PRO A 42 -6.71 4.14 5.29
CA PRO A 42 -7.68 5.13 5.77
C PRO A 42 -7.08 6.53 5.91
N ALA A 43 -7.80 7.53 5.39
CA ALA A 43 -7.36 8.93 5.42
C ALA A 43 -7.10 9.47 6.84
N LEU A 44 -7.76 8.89 7.87
CA LEU A 44 -7.55 9.24 9.27
C LEU A 44 -6.11 9.04 9.74
N LEU A 45 -5.36 8.12 9.10
CA LEU A 45 -3.97 7.84 9.45
C LEU A 45 -3.05 8.99 9.01
N ALA A 46 -3.52 9.85 8.09
CA ALA A 46 -2.81 11.00 7.56
C ALA A 46 -1.38 10.67 7.08
N ALA A 47 -1.20 9.46 6.53
CA ALA A 47 0.10 9.03 6.07
C ALA A 47 0.62 9.96 4.96
N SER A 48 1.90 10.30 5.03
CA SER A 48 2.49 11.31 4.14
C SER A 48 3.12 10.72 2.90
N GLU A 49 3.65 9.49 2.99
CA GLU A 49 4.40 8.86 1.91
C GLU A 49 4.45 7.35 2.04
N ILE A 50 4.82 6.71 0.93
CA ILE A 50 5.12 5.28 0.84
C ILE A 50 6.63 5.13 1.07
N THR A 51 7.01 4.52 2.18
CA THR A 51 8.42 4.28 2.55
C THR A 51 8.96 2.96 2.01
N TYR A 52 8.07 2.04 1.63
CA TYR A 52 8.40 0.75 1.07
C TYR A 52 7.24 0.24 0.21
N SER A 53 7.55 -0.38 -0.92
CA SER A 53 6.58 -1.11 -1.74
C SER A 53 7.30 -2.25 -2.44
N SER A 54 6.74 -3.45 -2.31
CA SER A 54 7.10 -4.62 -3.11
C SER A 54 5.80 -5.26 -3.56
N GLU A 55 5.49 -5.10 -4.84
CA GLU A 55 4.22 -5.47 -5.45
C GLU A 55 4.52 -6.21 -6.76
N VAL A 56 3.83 -7.33 -6.97
CA VAL A 56 3.79 -8.05 -8.24
C VAL A 56 2.36 -7.98 -8.74
N GLY A 57 2.21 -7.56 -9.99
CA GLY A 57 0.92 -7.53 -10.69
C GLY A 57 1.00 -8.30 -12.00
N GLY A 58 -0.08 -9.03 -12.34
CA GLY A 58 -0.24 -9.64 -13.65
C GLY A 58 -0.69 -8.60 -14.71
N ALA A 59 -0.63 -9.00 -15.99
CA ALA A 59 -1.22 -8.19 -17.07
C ALA A 59 -2.72 -7.94 -16.81
N PRO A 60 -3.31 -6.81 -17.25
CA PRO A 60 -4.70 -6.49 -17.00
C PRO A 60 -5.65 -7.61 -17.50
N GLY A 61 -6.43 -8.19 -16.59
CA GLY A 61 -7.42 -9.22 -16.88
C GLY A 61 -7.91 -9.97 -15.63
N PRO A 62 -9.09 -10.60 -15.66
CA PRO A 62 -9.56 -11.43 -14.55
C PRO A 62 -8.62 -12.62 -14.32
N GLY A 63 -8.17 -12.81 -13.08
CA GLY A 63 -7.22 -13.87 -12.69
C GLY A 63 -5.74 -13.49 -12.81
N ALA A 64 -5.42 -12.18 -12.90
CA ALA A 64 -4.06 -11.72 -12.68
C ALA A 64 -3.66 -12.04 -11.23
N ASN A 65 -2.69 -12.93 -11.03
CA ASN A 65 -2.14 -13.23 -9.71
C ASN A 65 -1.34 -11.99 -9.24
N GLU A 66 -1.94 -11.19 -8.38
CA GLU A 66 -1.35 -9.99 -7.80
C GLU A 66 -1.08 -10.20 -6.31
N GLY A 67 -0.01 -9.60 -5.82
CA GLY A 67 0.33 -9.69 -4.41
C GLY A 67 1.34 -8.63 -4.07
N GLY A 68 1.25 -8.11 -2.86
CA GLY A 68 2.22 -7.12 -2.45
C GLY A 68 2.06 -6.60 -1.04
N LEU A 69 3.06 -5.83 -0.65
CA LEU A 69 3.15 -5.11 0.61
C LEU A 69 3.62 -3.69 0.34
N ALA A 70 2.85 -2.71 0.80
CA ALA A 70 3.25 -1.31 0.87
C ALA A 70 3.30 -0.86 2.32
N ALA A 71 4.30 -0.07 2.69
CA ALA A 71 4.42 0.57 3.99
C ALA A 71 4.38 2.09 3.87
N TYR A 72 3.60 2.72 4.73
CA TYR A 72 3.31 4.15 4.74
C TYR A 72 3.83 4.77 6.03
N ALA A 73 4.50 5.92 5.93
CA ALA A 73 4.94 6.66 7.10
C ALA A 73 3.74 7.27 7.84
N LEU A 74 3.67 7.04 9.15
CA LEU A 74 2.69 7.70 10.01
C LEU A 74 3.31 8.97 10.62
N PRO A 75 2.60 10.11 10.60
CA PRO A 75 3.04 11.30 11.33
C PRO A 75 3.10 11.04 12.84
N ASP A 76 4.03 11.72 13.53
CA ASP A 76 4.16 11.64 15.00
C ASP A 76 2.84 11.93 15.73
N ALA A 77 2.03 12.85 15.21
CA ALA A 77 0.72 13.18 15.77
C ALA A 77 -0.25 11.98 15.71
N THR A 78 -0.23 11.21 14.62
CA THR A 78 -1.02 9.98 14.45
C THR A 78 -0.51 8.89 15.39
N VAL A 79 0.80 8.70 15.48
CA VAL A 79 1.42 7.72 16.41
C VAL A 79 1.04 8.05 17.85
N ALA A 80 1.18 9.30 18.28
CA ALA A 80 0.81 9.75 19.62
C ALA A 80 -0.71 9.67 19.88
N ALA A 81 -1.55 9.74 18.85
CA ALA A 81 -2.99 9.52 18.99
C ALA A 81 -3.30 8.02 19.19
N LEU A 82 -2.69 7.14 18.39
CA LEU A 82 -2.79 5.69 18.50
C LEU A 82 -2.31 5.17 19.85
N GLU A 83 -1.18 5.66 20.36
CA GLU A 83 -0.66 5.25 21.67
C GLU A 83 -1.58 5.65 22.84
N ARG A 84 -2.29 6.78 22.70
CA ARG A 84 -3.20 7.29 23.75
C ARG A 84 -4.60 6.68 23.70
N GLN A 85 -5.12 6.44 22.50
CA GLN A 85 -6.53 6.09 22.27
C GLN A 85 -6.72 4.65 21.75
N GLY A 86 -5.66 4.04 21.20
CA GLY A 86 -5.71 2.70 20.63
C GLY A 86 -6.80 2.55 19.57
N LEU A 87 -7.66 1.55 19.75
CA LEU A 87 -8.76 1.23 18.83
C LEU A 87 -9.78 2.37 18.69
N ASP A 88 -9.97 3.20 19.72
CA ASP A 88 -10.94 4.29 19.66
C ASP A 88 -10.56 5.34 18.59
N PHE A 89 -9.26 5.55 18.36
CA PHE A 89 -8.77 6.42 17.28
C PHE A 89 -9.03 5.81 15.90
N LEU A 90 -8.96 4.49 15.79
CA LEU A 90 -9.17 3.75 14.55
C LEU A 90 -10.65 3.49 14.24
N ALA A 91 -11.56 3.79 15.16
CA ALA A 91 -12.96 3.48 15.01
C ALA A 91 -13.59 4.17 13.78
N THR A 92 -13.76 3.40 12.71
CA THR A 92 -14.45 3.83 11.48
C THR A 92 -15.59 2.87 11.14
N PRO A 93 -16.63 3.35 10.43
CA PRO A 93 -17.79 2.51 10.10
C PRO A 93 -17.49 1.44 9.03
N ASP A 94 -16.38 1.57 8.32
CA ASP A 94 -16.00 0.77 7.15
C ASP A 94 -15.00 -0.35 7.46
N LEU A 95 -14.25 -0.24 8.58
CA LEU A 95 -13.22 -1.20 8.97
C LEU A 95 -13.43 -1.71 10.39
N ALA A 96 -13.51 -3.03 10.53
CA ALA A 96 -13.50 -3.71 11.81
C ALA A 96 -12.04 -3.93 12.25
N TRP A 97 -11.57 -3.08 13.16
CA TRP A 97 -10.21 -3.17 13.70
C TRP A 97 -10.10 -4.22 14.79
N HIS A 98 -8.97 -4.92 14.78
CA HIS A 98 -8.60 -5.95 15.74
C HIS A 98 -7.24 -5.62 16.36
N PRO A 99 -7.08 -5.77 17.67
CA PRO A 99 -5.77 -5.63 18.32
C PRO A 99 -4.94 -6.90 18.13
N THR A 100 -3.62 -6.75 18.15
CA THR A 100 -2.68 -7.87 18.31
C THR A 100 -2.49 -8.21 19.80
N PRO A 101 -2.00 -9.41 20.15
CA PRO A 101 -1.60 -10.52 19.27
C PRO A 101 -2.76 -11.05 18.43
N LEU A 102 -2.44 -11.59 17.24
CA LEU A 102 -3.44 -12.15 16.33
C LEU A 102 -4.35 -13.15 17.04
N GLY A 103 -5.66 -13.02 16.81
CA GLY A 103 -6.65 -13.91 17.39
C GLY A 103 -7.97 -13.93 16.62
N GLY A 104 -8.75 -14.99 16.85
CA GLY A 104 -10.04 -15.20 16.20
C GLY A 104 -9.94 -15.43 14.68
N PRO A 105 -11.10 -15.53 14.00
CA PRO A 105 -11.15 -15.88 12.57
C PRO A 105 -10.37 -14.91 11.67
N SER A 106 -10.37 -13.61 11.98
CA SER A 106 -9.61 -12.62 11.23
C SER A 106 -8.09 -12.81 11.39
N GLY A 107 -7.62 -13.20 12.57
CA GLY A 107 -6.20 -13.41 12.84
C GLY A 107 -5.63 -14.68 12.18
N GLU A 108 -6.47 -15.69 11.95
CA GLU A 108 -6.07 -16.97 11.32
C GLU A 108 -5.52 -16.78 9.90
N ALA A 109 -6.03 -15.79 9.15
CA ALA A 109 -5.55 -15.50 7.80
C ALA A 109 -4.09 -15.04 7.76
N LEU A 110 -3.60 -14.45 8.86
CA LEU A 110 -2.23 -13.93 9.01
C LEU A 110 -1.35 -14.86 9.85
N THR A 111 -1.88 -16.01 10.27
CA THR A 111 -1.18 -16.97 11.12
C THR A 111 -0.79 -18.19 10.30
N ASP A 112 0.45 -18.67 10.46
CA ASP A 112 0.85 -19.97 9.94
C ASP A 112 0.16 -21.10 10.75
N PRO A 113 -0.65 -21.96 10.12
CA PRO A 113 -1.36 -23.03 10.81
C PRO A 113 -0.42 -24.12 11.38
N ALA A 114 0.81 -24.22 10.87
CA ALA A 114 1.77 -25.22 11.37
C ALA A 114 2.42 -24.77 12.68
N THR A 115 2.71 -23.48 12.81
CA THR A 115 3.46 -22.94 13.96
C THR A 115 2.60 -22.12 14.91
N GLY A 116 1.45 -21.62 14.47
CA GLY A 116 0.62 -20.68 15.22
C GLY A 116 1.22 -19.27 15.31
N HIS A 117 2.28 -18.98 14.57
CA HIS A 117 2.94 -17.67 14.56
C HIS A 117 2.46 -16.79 13.39
N PRO A 118 2.51 -15.45 13.53
CA PRO A 118 2.24 -14.56 12.42
C PRO A 118 3.18 -14.81 11.23
N ASP A 119 2.61 -14.87 10.04
CA ASP A 119 3.34 -15.03 8.78
C ASP A 119 2.67 -14.21 7.67
N ILE A 120 3.09 -12.94 7.56
CA ILE A 120 2.58 -12.02 6.53
C ILE A 120 2.99 -12.45 5.12
N ARG A 121 4.14 -13.10 4.97
CA ARG A 121 4.60 -13.60 3.67
C ARG A 121 3.64 -14.66 3.16
N ARG A 122 3.26 -15.63 3.99
CA ARG A 122 2.26 -16.65 3.62
C ARG A 122 0.93 -16.03 3.18
N PHE A 123 0.48 -14.96 3.84
CA PHE A 123 -0.71 -14.23 3.42
C PHE A 123 -0.52 -13.63 2.02
N ILE A 124 0.56 -12.89 1.78
CA ILE A 124 0.83 -12.22 0.51
C ILE A 124 1.06 -13.24 -0.63
N GLU A 125 1.86 -14.27 -0.37
CA GLU A 125 2.31 -15.24 -1.37
C GLU A 125 1.32 -16.37 -1.61
N ARG A 126 0.04 -16.16 -1.32
CA ARG A 126 -1.01 -17.15 -1.54
C ARG A 126 -1.12 -17.58 -3.01
N TYR A 127 -0.89 -16.65 -3.94
CA TYR A 127 -1.03 -16.86 -5.38
C TYR A 127 0.22 -16.53 -6.20
N VAL A 128 1.07 -15.62 -5.73
CA VAL A 128 2.28 -15.16 -6.43
C VAL A 128 3.42 -14.90 -5.45
N SER A 129 4.66 -15.26 -5.82
CA SER A 129 5.81 -14.93 -4.99
C SER A 129 6.18 -13.46 -5.13
N VAL A 130 6.49 -12.83 -3.99
CA VAL A 130 6.84 -11.41 -3.89
C VAL A 130 8.18 -11.31 -3.17
N ALA A 131 9.10 -10.55 -3.75
CA ALA A 131 10.40 -10.29 -3.16
C ALA A 131 10.27 -9.28 -2.01
N LEU A 132 9.91 -9.76 -0.82
CA LEU A 132 9.86 -8.93 0.39
C LEU A 132 11.24 -8.73 1.00
N ASP A 133 11.51 -7.52 1.49
CA ASP A 133 12.66 -7.25 2.35
C ASP A 133 12.54 -8.09 3.65
N PRO A 134 13.50 -8.99 3.94
CA PRO A 134 13.45 -9.85 5.12
C PRO A 134 13.42 -9.09 6.45
N ALA A 135 13.99 -7.88 6.51
CA ALA A 135 13.95 -7.07 7.72
C ALA A 135 12.54 -6.52 7.98
N ILE A 136 11.86 -6.05 6.93
CA ILE A 136 10.48 -5.56 7.05
C ILE A 136 9.53 -6.70 7.39
N GLU A 137 9.66 -7.84 6.71
CA GLU A 137 8.86 -9.04 6.99
C GLU A 137 9.02 -9.48 8.46
N ARG A 138 10.25 -9.58 8.96
CA ARG A 138 10.52 -9.96 10.34
C ARG A 138 9.91 -8.98 11.32
N SER A 139 10.16 -7.67 11.16
CA SER A 139 9.63 -6.66 12.07
C SER A 139 8.11 -6.60 12.07
N LEU A 140 7.47 -6.83 10.92
CA LEU A 140 6.01 -6.88 10.83
C LEU A 140 5.44 -8.13 11.51
N ASN A 141 6.04 -9.30 11.31
CA ASN A 141 5.62 -10.53 11.99
C ASN A 141 5.82 -10.42 13.51
N GLU A 142 6.92 -9.81 13.98
CA GLU A 142 7.15 -9.50 15.39
C GLU A 142 6.07 -8.53 15.93
N ALA A 143 5.75 -7.46 15.20
CA ALA A 143 4.72 -6.51 15.57
C ALA A 143 3.32 -7.14 15.64
N LEU A 144 3.01 -8.10 14.78
CA LEU A 144 1.77 -8.88 14.80
C LEU A 144 1.70 -9.89 15.96
N ALA A 145 2.86 -10.33 16.47
CA ALA A 145 2.96 -11.25 17.59
C ALA A 145 2.82 -10.58 18.96
N THR A 146 3.03 -9.26 19.04
CA THR A 146 3.02 -8.48 20.30
C THR A 146 1.85 -7.51 20.37
N PRO A 147 1.32 -7.18 21.56
CA PRO A 147 0.32 -6.12 21.71
C PRO A 147 0.81 -4.76 21.19
N GLY A 148 -0.12 -3.94 20.73
CA GLY A 148 0.14 -2.56 20.30
C GLY A 148 0.09 -2.33 18.79
N THR A 149 -0.11 -3.38 18.01
CA THR A 149 -0.40 -3.31 16.57
C THR A 149 -1.90 -3.56 16.37
N TYR A 150 -2.45 -3.00 15.30
CA TYR A 150 -3.85 -3.16 14.94
C TYR A 150 -3.96 -3.63 13.50
N TYR A 151 -4.98 -4.42 13.18
CA TYR A 151 -5.23 -4.87 11.82
C TYR A 151 -6.72 -4.87 11.48
N ALA A 152 -7.04 -4.67 10.21
CA ALA A 152 -8.40 -4.73 9.70
C ALA A 152 -8.40 -5.30 8.28
N PHE A 153 -9.40 -6.12 7.98
CA PHE A 153 -9.68 -6.59 6.63
C PHE A 153 -10.74 -5.69 6.01
N PRO A 154 -10.44 -5.02 4.88
CA PRO A 154 -11.46 -4.38 4.08
C PRO A 154 -12.48 -5.41 3.56
N ARG A 155 -13.60 -4.91 3.03
CA ARG A 155 -14.71 -5.75 2.54
C ARG A 155 -14.33 -6.67 1.38
N ASP A 156 -13.19 -6.44 0.73
CA ASP A 156 -12.69 -7.27 -0.36
C ASP A 156 -12.24 -8.66 0.12
N GLY A 157 -11.90 -8.81 1.41
CA GLY A 157 -11.43 -10.05 2.02
C GLY A 157 -10.08 -10.55 1.51
N ILE A 158 -9.42 -9.79 0.63
CA ILE A 158 -8.16 -10.13 -0.03
C ILE A 158 -7.03 -9.18 0.34
N SER A 159 -7.35 -8.07 1.01
CA SER A 159 -6.38 -7.13 1.55
C SER A 159 -6.46 -7.05 3.08
N VAL A 160 -5.40 -6.54 3.69
CA VAL A 160 -5.32 -6.23 5.11
C VAL A 160 -4.59 -4.91 5.29
N VAL A 161 -5.14 -4.06 6.16
CA VAL A 161 -4.48 -2.86 6.66
C VAL A 161 -3.93 -3.19 8.05
N ILE A 162 -2.64 -2.93 8.27
CA ILE A 162 -1.98 -3.15 9.56
C ILE A 162 -1.39 -1.82 10.02
N VAL A 163 -1.63 -1.42 11.27
CA VAL A 163 -1.13 -0.18 11.86
C VAL A 163 -0.22 -0.55 13.02
N ALA A 164 1.07 -0.21 12.89
CA ALA A 164 2.12 -0.51 13.88
C ALA A 164 2.74 0.80 14.39
N PRO A 165 2.19 1.40 15.47
CA PRO A 165 2.68 2.64 16.06
C PRO A 165 4.15 2.58 16.48
N SER A 166 4.60 1.44 17.03
CA SER A 166 6.00 1.21 17.43
C SER A 166 7.00 1.30 16.27
N MET A 167 6.52 1.18 15.04
CA MET A 167 7.30 1.30 13.82
C MET A 167 7.08 2.64 13.11
N ALA A 168 6.20 3.50 13.64
CA ALA A 168 5.68 4.70 12.97
C ALA A 168 5.17 4.42 11.54
N ARG A 169 4.51 3.26 11.34
CA ARG A 169 4.09 2.79 10.01
C ARG A 169 2.69 2.20 10.00
N ALA A 170 2.01 2.39 8.87
CA ALA A 170 0.91 1.55 8.44
C ALA A 170 1.34 0.70 7.25
N PHE A 171 0.71 -0.44 7.06
CA PHE A 171 0.98 -1.38 5.99
C PHE A 171 -0.32 -1.72 5.29
N PHE A 172 -0.25 -1.88 3.97
CA PHE A 172 -1.30 -2.47 3.16
C PHE A 172 -0.71 -3.72 2.50
N ALA A 173 -1.27 -4.88 2.81
CA ALA A 173 -0.90 -6.14 2.20
C ALA A 173 -2.10 -6.75 1.47
N TYR A 174 -1.89 -7.45 0.36
CA TYR A 174 -2.97 -8.07 -0.39
C TYR A 174 -2.50 -9.32 -1.14
N ASN A 175 -3.44 -10.22 -1.43
CA ASN A 175 -3.27 -11.40 -2.28
C ASN A 175 -4.49 -11.53 -3.21
N GLY A 176 -4.30 -11.53 -4.53
CA GLY A 176 -5.39 -11.52 -5.52
C GLY A 176 -5.07 -12.27 -6.78
#